data_AF-A0A529KWM1-F1
#
_entry.id   AF-A0A529KWM1-F1
#
_cell.length_a   1.000
_cell.length_b   1.000
_cell.length_c   1.000
_cell.angle_alpha   90.00
_cell.angle_beta   90.00
_cell.angle_gamma   90.00
#
_symmetry.space_group_name_H-M   'P 1'
#
loop_
_entity.id
_entity.type
_entity.pdbx_description
1 polymer ?
#
loop_
_entity_poly.entity_id
_entity_poly.type
_entity_poly.pdbx_seq_one_letter_code
_entity_poly.pdbx_strand_id
1 'polypeptide(L)'
;RSGDFMRWGIITAVTSVLAFAIGLPYGALGVAVVYAVSEYLRTPFLWLYVGKAGPLRASHVLYAATPFVLGAHLALALVWLAKPMLPMQPVIALASGAVLSYV
;
A
#
# COMPACT_ATOMS: atom_id res chain seq x y z
N ARG A 1 -7.61 13.36 -20.37
CA ARG A 1 -8.10 12.19 -19.61
C ARG A 1 -7.49 10.88 -20.10
N SER A 2 -7.79 10.34 -21.29
CA SER A 2 -7.16 9.10 -21.80
C SER A 2 -5.62 9.18 -21.89
N GLY A 3 -5.08 10.32 -22.34
CA GLY A 3 -3.63 10.55 -22.38
C GLY A 3 -2.97 10.62 -21.00
N ASP A 4 -3.65 11.17 -19.98
CA ASP A 4 -3.13 11.25 -18.61
C ASP A 4 -3.14 9.87 -17.95
N PHE A 5 -4.18 9.07 -18.22
CA PHE A 5 -4.24 7.65 -17.83
C PHE A 5 -3.13 6.83 -18.49
N MET A 6 -2.86 7.04 -19.79
CA MET A 6 -1.75 6.37 -20.49
C MET A 6 -0.39 6.73 -19.88
N ARG A 7 -0.13 8.02 -19.66
CA ARG A 7 1.11 8.51 -19.04
C ARG A 7 1.29 7.94 -17.64
N TRP A 8 0.23 7.92 -16.85
CA TRP A 8 0.26 7.32 -15.52
C TRP A 8 0.46 5.80 -15.55
N GLY A 9 -0.13 5.12 -16.53
CA GLY A 9 0.08 3.69 -16.78
C GLY A 9 1.55 3.38 -17.08
N ILE A 10 2.22 4.20 -17.89
CA ILE A 10 3.66 4.06 -18.16
C ILE A 10 4.49 4.27 -16.89
N ILE A 11 4.21 5.33 -16.12
CA ILE A 11 4.89 5.58 -14.84
C ILE A 11 4.74 4.37 -13.89
N THR A 12 3.53 3.81 -13.83
CA THR A 12 3.21 2.63 -13.04
C THR A 12 4.04 1.43 -13.49
N ALA A 13 4.01 1.10 -14.79
CA ALA A 13 4.77 -0.02 -15.33
C ALA A 13 6.29 0.11 -15.06
N VAL A 14 6.86 1.29 -15.33
CA VAL A 14 8.30 1.55 -15.13
C VAL A 14 8.67 1.43 -13.66
N THR A 15 7.91 2.06 -12.76
CA THR A 15 8.21 2.01 -11.32
C THR A 15 8.02 0.61 -10.72
N SER A 16 7.11 -0.21 -11.26
CA SER A 16 6.96 -1.62 -10.88
C SER A 16 8.14 -2.47 -11.35
N VAL A 17 8.59 -2.31 -12.60
CA VAL A 17 9.78 -3.02 -13.12
C VAL A 17 11.03 -2.64 -12.33
N LEU A 18 11.21 -1.35 -12.02
CA LEU A 18 12.32 -0.89 -11.19
C LEU A 18 12.26 -1.47 -9.78
N ALA A 19 11.08 -1.51 -9.17
CA ALA A 19 10.91 -2.12 -7.85
C ALA A 19 11.33 -3.60 -7.83
N PHE A 20 10.97 -4.35 -8.88
CA PHE A 20 11.39 -5.74 -9.02
C PHE A 20 12.89 -5.87 -9.25
N ALA A 21 13.47 -5.05 -10.14
CA ALA A 21 14.91 -5.07 -10.40
C ALA A 21 15.74 -4.75 -9.14
N ILE A 22 15.29 -3.78 -8.34
CA ILE A 22 15.94 -3.40 -7.07
C ILE A 22 15.72 -4.47 -6.00
N GLY A 23 14.55 -5.11 -5.95
CA GLY A 23 14.22 -6.13 -4.96
C GLY A 23 14.85 -7.50 -5.23
N LEU A 24 15.10 -7.84 -6.50
CA LEU A 24 15.57 -9.16 -6.94
C LEU A 24 16.86 -9.64 -6.24
N PRO A 25 17.89 -8.79 -6.03
CA PRO A 25 19.11 -9.18 -5.31
C PRO A 25 18.88 -9.63 -3.86
N TYR A 26 17.75 -9.24 -3.26
CA TYR A 26 17.37 -9.56 -1.89
C TYR A 26 16.32 -10.68 -1.82
N GLY A 27 16.02 -11.34 -2.95
CA GLY A 27 15.07 -12.44 -3.04
C GLY A 27 13.60 -12.00 -3.01
N ALA A 28 12.69 -12.97 -2.84
CA ALA A 28 11.25 -12.74 -2.92
C ALA A 28 10.72 -11.71 -1.91
N LEU A 29 11.28 -11.71 -0.69
CA LEU A 29 10.93 -10.72 0.34
C LEU A 29 11.36 -9.30 -0.09
N GLY A 30 12.56 -9.15 -0.66
CA GLY A 30 13.03 -7.87 -1.16
C GLY A 30 12.15 -7.30 -2.26
N VAL A 31 11.77 -8.13 -3.23
CA VAL A 31 10.80 -7.77 -4.27
C VAL A 31 9.48 -7.30 -3.66
N ALA A 32 8.93 -8.05 -2.70
CA ALA A 32 7.67 -7.70 -2.04
C ALA A 32 7.76 -6.35 -1.30
N VAL A 33 8.84 -6.12 -0.55
CA VAL A 33 9.04 -4.88 0.21
C VAL A 33 9.17 -3.68 -0.72
N VAL A 34 10.07 -3.73 -1.72
CA VAL A 34 10.30 -2.58 -2.62
C VAL A 34 9.07 -2.30 -3.47
N TYR A 35 8.37 -3.34 -3.93
CA TYR A 35 7.11 -3.19 -4.65
C TYR A 35 6.01 -2.55 -3.79
N ALA A 36 5.83 -3.03 -2.56
CA ALA A 36 4.84 -2.46 -1.63
C ALA A 36 5.13 -0.98 -1.33
N VAL A 37 6.40 -0.61 -1.12
CA VAL A 37 6.82 0.79 -0.93
C VAL A 37 6.53 1.62 -2.18
N SER A 38 6.83 1.10 -3.36
CA SER A 38 6.57 1.77 -4.64
C SER A 38 5.07 2.07 -4.82
N GLU A 39 4.20 1.08 -4.61
CA GLU A 39 2.73 1.26 -4.67
C GLU A 39 2.21 2.25 -3.62
N TYR A 40 2.71 2.12 -2.39
CA TYR A 40 2.32 2.99 -1.28
C TYR A 40 2.64 4.45 -1.56
N LEU A 41 3.82 4.74 -2.11
CA LEU A 41 4.22 6.09 -2.51
C LEU A 41 3.51 6.58 -3.78
N ARG A 42 3.21 5.68 -4.73
CA ARG A 42 2.58 6.05 -5.99
C ARG A 42 1.19 6.67 -5.79
N THR A 43 0.46 6.23 -4.78
CA THR A 43 -0.91 6.68 -4.50
C THR A 43 -0.99 8.18 -4.15
N PRO A 44 -0.23 8.73 -3.18
CA PRO A 44 -0.21 10.17 -2.93
C PRO A 44 0.36 10.97 -4.10
N PHE A 45 1.35 10.45 -4.84
CA PHE A 45 1.86 11.11 -6.05
C PHE A 45 0.80 11.22 -7.14
N LEU A 46 -0.05 10.19 -7.30
CA LEU A 46 -1.20 10.25 -8.22
C LEU A 46 -2.15 11.38 -7.84
N TRP A 47 -2.49 11.49 -6.56
CA TRP A 47 -3.41 12.52 -6.08
C TRP A 47 -2.85 13.93 -6.32
N LEU A 48 -1.55 14.12 -6.10
CA LEU A 48 -0.84 15.37 -6.42
C LEU A 48 -0.79 15.63 -7.93
N TYR A 49 -0.65 14.61 -8.76
CA TYR A 49 -0.63 14.74 -10.22
C TYR A 49 -1.99 15.13 -10.78
N VAL A 50 -3.05 14.41 -10.38
CA VAL A 50 -4.43 14.63 -10.85
C VAL A 50 -5.02 15.92 -10.28
N GLY A 51 -4.70 16.26 -9.03
CA GLY A 51 -5.23 17.44 -8.33
C GLY A 51 -4.76 18.80 -8.86
N LYS A 52 -3.86 18.83 -9.86
CA LYS A 52 -3.32 20.07 -10.46
C LYS A 52 -4.24 20.73 -11.49
N ALA A 53 -5.12 19.95 -12.14
CA ALA A 53 -5.84 20.41 -13.34
C ALA A 53 -7.37 20.35 -13.20
N GLY A 54 -7.90 20.00 -12.02
CA GLY A 54 -9.33 19.85 -11.77
C GLY A 54 -9.84 20.61 -10.55
N PRO A 55 -11.18 20.69 -10.36
CA PRO A 55 -11.79 21.31 -9.19
C PRO A 55 -11.50 20.53 -7.88
N LEU A 56 -11.06 19.27 -8.00
CA LEU A 56 -10.67 18.42 -6.90
C LEU A 56 -9.18 18.64 -6.58
N ARG A 57 -8.88 19.26 -5.45
CA ARG A 57 -7.50 19.42 -4.96
C ARG A 57 -7.01 18.12 -4.32
N ALA A 58 -5.70 17.88 -4.38
CA ALA A 58 -5.08 16.73 -3.70
C ALA A 58 -5.36 16.71 -2.19
N SER A 59 -5.50 17.89 -1.57
CA SER A 59 -5.87 18.02 -0.15
C SER A 59 -7.25 17.45 0.17
N HIS A 60 -8.22 17.53 -0.74
CA HIS A 60 -9.56 16.97 -0.53
C HIS A 60 -9.50 15.43 -0.52
N VAL A 61 -8.70 14.85 -1.43
CA VAL A 61 -8.49 13.40 -1.48
C VAL A 61 -7.72 12.91 -0.27
N LEU A 62 -6.66 13.63 0.11
CA LEU A 62 -5.89 13.33 1.31
C LEU A 62 -6.78 13.35 2.54
N TYR A 63 -7.53 14.42 2.77
CA TYR A 63 -8.44 14.54 3.93
C TYR A 63 -9.45 13.39 3.99
N ALA A 64 -10.04 13.01 2.85
CA ALA A 64 -10.98 11.90 2.78
C ALA A 64 -10.30 10.52 3.00
N ALA A 65 -9.07 10.33 2.50
CA ALA A 65 -8.34 9.07 2.61
C ALA A 65 -7.64 8.90 3.97
N THR A 66 -7.23 9.99 4.64
CA THR A 66 -6.50 9.98 5.90
C THR A 66 -7.12 9.07 6.97
N PRO A 67 -8.44 9.12 7.30
CA PRO A 67 -8.98 8.24 8.33
C PRO A 67 -8.84 6.75 8.00
N PHE A 68 -8.98 6.37 6.73
CA PHE A 68 -8.79 4.98 6.29
C PHE A 68 -7.33 4.55 6.35
N VAL A 69 -6.42 5.42 5.90
CA VAL A 69 -4.98 5.17 5.96
C VAL A 69 -4.54 5.02 7.42
N LEU A 70 -4.96 5.93 8.30
CA LEU A 70 -4.66 5.85 9.73
C LEU A 70 -5.25 4.58 10.36
N GLY A 71 -6.50 4.23 10.03
CA GLY A 71 -7.12 2.99 10.48
C GLY A 71 -6.35 1.75 10.05
N ALA A 72 -5.90 1.68 8.80
CA ALA A 72 -5.09 0.57 8.29
C ALA A 72 -3.73 0.45 9.00
N HIS A 73 -3.05 1.58 9.24
CA HIS A 73 -1.78 1.59 9.98
C HIS A 73 -1.97 1.23 11.45
N LEU A 74 -3.05 1.71 12.07
CA LEU A 74 -3.40 1.37 13.45
C LEU A 74 -3.70 -0.12 13.58
N ALA A 75 -4.50 -0.68 12.68
CA ALA A 75 -4.78 -2.12 12.65
C ALA A 75 -3.49 -2.93 12.48
N LEU A 76 -2.62 -2.54 11.53
CA LEU A 76 -1.32 -3.18 11.35
C LEU A 76 -0.46 -3.10 12.62
N ALA A 77 -0.40 -1.93 13.26
CA ALA A 77 0.36 -1.73 14.49
C ALA A 77 -0.19 -2.59 15.64
N LEU A 78 -1.51 -2.65 15.81
CA LEU A 78 -2.16 -3.49 16.81
C LEU A 78 -1.87 -4.98 16.59
N VAL A 79 -1.97 -5.46 15.35
CA VAL A 79 -1.62 -6.85 14.99
C VAL A 79 -0.14 -7.12 15.28
N TRP A 80 0.74 -6.18 14.97
CA TRP A 80 2.18 -6.32 15.21
C TRP A 80 2.51 -6.40 16.70
N LEU A 81 1.84 -5.58 17.53
CA LEU A 81 1.95 -5.59 18.99
C LEU A 81 1.30 -6.82 19.63
N ALA A 82 0.23 -7.35 19.05
CA ALA A 82 -0.45 -8.56 19.52
C ALA A 82 0.26 -9.85 19.10
N LYS A 83 1.18 -9.80 18.12
CA LYS A 83 1.98 -10.93 17.64
C LYS A 83 2.55 -11.84 18.75
N PRO A 84 3.19 -11.34 19.83
CA PRO A 84 3.69 -12.19 20.92
C PRO A 84 2.59 -12.93 21.71
N MET A 85 1.33 -12.48 21.63
CA MET A 85 0.19 -13.13 22.26
C MET A 85 -0.43 -14.24 21.38
N LEU A 86 0.00 -14.35 20.12
CA LEU A 86 -0.54 -15.34 19.19
C LEU A 86 0.05 -16.74 19.44
N PRO A 87 -0.72 -17.81 19.18
CA PRO A 87 -0.24 -19.18 19.31
C PRO A 87 0.99 -19.44 18.44
N MET A 88 1.93 -20.24 18.95
CA MET A 88 3.15 -20.60 18.22
C MET A 88 2.88 -21.45 16.96
N GLN A 89 1.67 -22.02 16.84
CA GLN A 89 1.21 -22.79 15.68
C GLN A 89 0.72 -21.84 14.57
N PRO A 90 1.42 -21.76 13.41
CA PRO A 90 1.15 -20.74 12.39
C PRO A 90 -0.25 -20.82 11.79
N VAL A 91 -0.79 -22.03 11.63
CA VAL A 91 -2.13 -22.26 11.07
C VAL A 91 -3.22 -21.70 11.98
N ILE A 92 -3.10 -21.91 13.30
CA ILE A 92 -4.08 -21.41 14.26
C ILE A 92 -4.02 -19.88 14.34
N ALA A 93 -2.81 -19.30 14.34
CA ALA A 93 -2.64 -17.84 14.34
C ALA A 93 -3.28 -17.19 13.10
N LEU A 94 -3.10 -17.78 11.91
CA LEU A 94 -3.72 -17.32 10.67
C LEU A 94 -5.25 -17.45 10.71
N ALA A 95 -5.76 -18.59 11.18
CA ALA A 95 -7.21 -18.83 11.29
C ALA A 95 -7.87 -17.84 12.28
N SER A 96 -7.26 -17.60 13.44
CA SER A 96 -7.77 -16.62 14.41
C SER A 96 -7.72 -15.19 13.87
N GLY A 97 -6.66 -14.82 13.15
CA GLY A 97 -6.55 -13.52 12.50
C GLY A 97 -7.62 -13.31 11.43
N ALA A 98 -7.91 -14.36 10.63
CA ALA A 98 -8.98 -14.32 9.64
C ALA A 98 -10.35 -14.10 10.29
N VAL A 99 -10.68 -14.84 11.36
CA VAL A 99 -11.95 -14.66 12.07
C VAL A 99 -12.06 -13.24 12.64
N LEU A 100 -11.02 -12.75 13.31
CA LEU A 100 -11.00 -11.38 13.88
C LEU A 100 -11.14 -10.28 12.81
N SER A 101 -10.76 -10.54 11.56
CA SER A 101 -10.91 -9.56 10.48
C SER A 101 -12.35 -9.42 9.97
N TYR A 102 -13.24 -10.35 10.31
CA TYR A 102 -14.63 -10.38 9.83
C TYR A 102 -15.67 -10.07 10.93
N VAL A 103 -15.23 -9.81 12.16
CA VAL A 103 -16.06 -9.39 13.31
C VAL A 103 -15.94 -7.88 13.48
#